data_AF-A0A0W8F4H8-F1
#
_entry.id   AF-A0A0W8F4H8-F1
#
_cell.length_a   1.000
_cell.length_b   1.000
_cell.length_c   1.000
_cell.angle_alpha   90.00
_cell.angle_beta   90.00
_cell.angle_gamma   90.00
#
_symmetry.space_group_name_H-M   'P 1'
#
loop_
_entity.id
_entity.type
_entity.pdbx_description
1 polymer ?
#
loop_
_entity_poly.entity_id
_entity_poly.type
_entity_poly.pdbx_seq_one_letter_code
_entity_poly.pdbx_strand_id
1 'polypeptide(L)'
;MQALGVKRPYDEELVAVAETDACGVDAIQVVTGCTAGKGNLIIHDYGKHVFTFISRESNRAVRVLVCQADIPDRSAMDDLRKKVFSGTATRNEQSRFHALMHAATDRVLSLPQHEIVEVREVQASPPKKARIFASVACSCCGEPVADAKTRMIDEKQVCIPCADTLAGKIRTSDR
;
A
#
# COMPACT_ATOMS: atom_id res chain seq x y z
N MET A 1 9.15 -8.67 -10.23
CA MET A 1 9.76 -10.02 -10.07
C MET A 1 10.63 -10.38 -11.27
N GLN A 2 10.09 -10.43 -12.50
CA GLN A 2 10.85 -10.70 -13.72
C GLN A 2 12.11 -9.82 -13.88
N ALA A 3 11.97 -8.50 -13.78
CA ALA A 3 13.10 -7.56 -13.91
C ALA A 3 14.24 -7.78 -12.88
N LEU A 4 13.89 -8.26 -11.69
CA LEU A 4 14.87 -8.57 -10.62
C LEU A 4 15.37 -10.02 -10.67
N GLY A 5 14.77 -10.90 -11.49
CA GLY A 5 15.09 -12.33 -11.51
C GLY A 5 14.76 -13.07 -10.22
N VAL A 6 13.81 -12.56 -9.42
CA VAL A 6 13.46 -13.12 -8.10
C VAL A 6 12.21 -13.99 -8.14
N LYS A 7 12.16 -14.99 -7.26
CA LYS A 7 10.96 -15.76 -6.94
C LYS A 7 10.18 -15.09 -5.81
N ARG A 8 9.00 -15.63 -5.49
CA ARG A 8 8.21 -15.15 -4.35
C ARG A 8 9.02 -15.41 -3.06
N PRO A 9 9.26 -14.39 -2.22
CA PRO A 9 10.06 -14.49 -1.01
C PRO A 9 9.34 -15.36 0.02
N TYR A 10 10.11 -16.13 0.79
CA TYR A 10 9.59 -16.83 1.96
C TYR A 10 9.35 -15.81 3.08
N ASP A 11 10.35 -14.97 3.34
CA ASP A 11 10.37 -13.97 4.40
C ASP A 11 10.56 -12.55 3.81
N GLU A 12 11.63 -11.84 4.20
CA GLU A 12 11.92 -10.46 3.81
C GLU A 12 12.93 -10.33 2.66
N GLU A 13 13.19 -11.37 1.86
CA GLU A 13 14.20 -11.34 0.79
C GLU A 13 13.89 -10.30 -0.31
N LEU A 14 12.60 -10.03 -0.52
CA LEU A 14 12.10 -8.97 -1.38
C LEU A 14 11.37 -7.94 -0.52
N VAL A 15 11.70 -6.67 -0.72
CA VAL A 15 11.03 -5.53 -0.11
C VAL A 15 10.25 -4.77 -1.17
N ALA A 16 9.04 -4.32 -0.84
CA ALA A 16 8.25 -3.40 -1.64
C ALA A 16 8.08 -2.07 -0.89
N VAL A 17 8.35 -0.96 -1.57
CA VAL A 17 8.04 0.40 -1.12
C VAL A 17 6.97 0.95 -2.06
N ALA A 18 5.75 1.16 -1.55
CA ALA A 18 4.63 1.73 -2.28
C ALA A 18 4.55 3.23 -2.01
N GLU A 19 4.37 4.04 -3.06
CA GLU A 19 4.17 5.50 -2.94
C GLU A 19 2.67 5.89 -2.83
N THR A 20 1.81 4.93 -2.47
CA THR A 20 0.35 5.06 -2.31
C THR A 20 -0.18 3.98 -1.36
N ASP A 21 -1.32 4.24 -0.71
CA ASP A 21 -2.10 3.26 0.06
C ASP A 21 -3.31 2.67 -0.72
N ALA A 22 -3.42 2.97 -2.02
CA ALA A 22 -4.53 2.53 -2.86
C ALA A 22 -4.54 1.01 -3.14
N CYS A 23 -5.65 0.52 -3.71
CA CYS A 23 -5.93 -0.91 -3.95
C CYS A 23 -4.85 -1.71 -4.70
N GLY A 24 -3.97 -1.05 -5.45
CA GLY A 24 -2.81 -1.70 -6.08
C GLY A 24 -1.88 -2.36 -5.06
N VAL A 25 -1.81 -1.84 -3.83
CA VAL A 25 -1.02 -2.41 -2.73
C VAL A 25 -1.46 -3.84 -2.41
N ASP A 26 -2.76 -4.13 -2.43
CA ASP A 26 -3.27 -5.48 -2.16
C ASP A 26 -2.79 -6.48 -3.21
N ALA A 27 -2.82 -6.10 -4.49
CA ALA A 27 -2.29 -6.92 -5.57
C ALA A 27 -0.79 -7.17 -5.38
N ILE A 28 -0.02 -6.17 -4.96
CA ILE A 28 1.40 -6.33 -4.63
C ILE A 28 1.59 -7.36 -3.52
N GLN A 29 0.83 -7.28 -2.43
CA GLN A 29 0.92 -8.24 -1.32
C GLN A 29 0.68 -9.69 -1.80
N VAL A 30 -0.36 -9.90 -2.60
CA VAL A 30 -0.75 -11.22 -3.10
C VAL A 30 0.30 -11.78 -4.06
N VAL A 31 0.71 -11.00 -5.06
CA VAL A 31 1.59 -11.46 -6.14
C VAL A 31 3.03 -11.60 -5.65
N THR A 32 3.52 -10.59 -4.94
CA THR A 32 4.94 -10.51 -4.58
C THR A 32 5.24 -11.12 -3.22
N GLY A 33 4.25 -11.34 -2.36
CA GLY A 33 4.49 -11.76 -0.98
C GLY A 33 5.17 -10.71 -0.11
N CYS A 34 5.27 -9.44 -0.55
CA CYS A 34 5.64 -8.32 0.30
C CYS A 34 4.41 -7.85 1.07
N THR A 35 4.30 -8.17 2.36
CA THR A 35 3.08 -7.95 3.15
C THR A 35 3.33 -7.02 4.33
N ALA A 36 2.29 -6.32 4.76
CA ALA A 36 2.37 -5.45 5.94
C ALA A 36 2.82 -6.21 7.20
N GLY A 37 2.36 -7.45 7.37
CA GLY A 37 2.69 -8.29 8.54
C GLY A 37 4.13 -8.77 8.59
N LYS A 38 4.78 -9.02 7.44
CA LYS A 38 6.20 -9.43 7.38
C LYS A 38 7.17 -8.26 7.53
N GLY A 39 6.67 -7.02 7.49
CA GLY A 39 7.52 -5.83 7.55
C GLY A 39 8.37 -5.59 6.30
N ASN A 40 8.11 -6.31 5.21
CA ASN A 40 8.76 -6.11 3.91
C ASN A 40 7.88 -5.33 2.91
N LEU A 41 6.79 -4.71 3.38
CA LEU A 41 6.02 -3.70 2.67
C LEU A 41 6.10 -2.38 3.45
N ILE A 42 6.54 -1.32 2.77
CA ILE A 42 6.59 0.04 3.30
C ILE A 42 5.65 0.90 2.46
N ILE A 43 4.78 1.65 3.13
CA ILE A 43 3.88 2.59 2.48
C ILE A 43 4.36 4.01 2.78
N HIS A 44 4.65 4.74 1.72
CA HIS A 44 4.89 6.18 1.72
C HIS A 44 3.78 6.83 0.94
N ASP A 45 2.67 7.15 1.59
CA ASP A 45 1.50 7.65 0.88
C ASP A 45 1.73 9.06 0.32
N TYR A 46 2.13 9.10 -0.96
CA TYR A 46 2.33 10.31 -1.75
C TYR A 46 1.26 10.43 -2.84
N GLY A 47 0.26 9.54 -2.85
CA GLY A 47 -0.75 9.45 -3.90
C GLY A 47 -0.22 9.02 -5.28
N LYS A 48 0.97 8.41 -5.35
CA LYS A 48 1.60 7.99 -6.61
C LYS A 48 1.48 6.48 -6.79
N HIS A 49 0.95 6.03 -7.93
CA HIS A 49 0.94 4.61 -8.31
C HIS A 49 2.33 4.15 -8.75
N VAL A 50 3.25 4.10 -7.79
CA VAL A 50 4.65 3.74 -7.96
C VAL A 50 5.02 2.72 -6.90
N PHE A 51 5.79 1.72 -7.31
CA PHE A 51 6.29 0.68 -6.44
C PHE A 51 7.78 0.47 -6.69
N THR A 52 8.60 0.60 -5.65
CA THR A 52 10.02 0.24 -5.69
C THR A 52 10.21 -1.13 -5.05
N PHE A 53 10.80 -2.07 -5.79
CA PHE A 53 11.12 -3.40 -5.32
C PHE A 53 12.63 -3.53 -5.12
N ILE A 54 13.03 -4.06 -3.97
CA ILE A 54 14.43 -4.19 -3.59
C ILE A 54 14.70 -5.64 -3.22
N SER A 55 15.61 -6.29 -3.94
CA SER A 55 16.07 -7.64 -3.62
C SER A 55 17.26 -7.56 -2.68
N ARG A 56 17.13 -8.14 -1.48
CA ARG A 56 18.23 -8.20 -0.50
C ARG A 56 19.37 -9.10 -0.97
N GLU A 57 19.06 -10.18 -1.69
CA GLU A 57 20.04 -11.16 -2.17
C GLU A 57 20.94 -10.59 -3.27
N SER A 58 20.34 -9.96 -4.28
CA SER A 58 21.07 -9.41 -5.43
C SER A 58 21.53 -7.96 -5.22
N ASN A 59 21.10 -7.31 -4.15
CA ASN A 59 21.30 -5.88 -3.88
C ASN A 59 20.87 -4.97 -5.06
N ARG A 60 19.88 -5.42 -5.85
CA ARG A 60 19.30 -4.67 -6.97
C ARG A 60 17.94 -4.13 -6.58
N ALA A 61 17.60 -2.97 -7.13
CA ALA A 61 16.30 -2.37 -6.98
C ALA A 61 15.73 -1.93 -8.34
N VAL A 62 14.42 -2.09 -8.49
CA VAL A 62 13.66 -1.58 -9.63
C VAL A 62 12.51 -0.72 -9.15
N ARG A 63 12.33 0.42 -9.80
CA ARG A 63 11.19 1.30 -9.61
C ARG A 63 10.20 1.07 -10.75
N VAL A 64 8.96 0.80 -10.40
CA VAL A 64 7.86 0.52 -11.32
C VAL A 64 6.83 1.64 -11.20
N LEU A 65 6.66 2.42 -12.26
CA LEU A 65 5.58 3.40 -12.39
C LEU A 65 4.40 2.73 -13.12
N VAL A 66 3.20 2.82 -12.58
CA VAL A 66 1.98 2.44 -13.31
C VAL A 66 1.60 3.60 -14.23
N CYS A 67 1.61 3.34 -15.52
CA CYS A 67 1.24 4.29 -16.55
C CYS A 67 -0.29 4.42 -16.63
N GLN A 68 -0.76 5.56 -17.13
CA GLN A 68 -2.16 5.69 -17.49
C GLN A 68 -2.40 4.97 -18.81
N ALA A 69 -3.01 3.79 -18.73
CA ALA A 69 -3.48 3.07 -19.91
C ALA A 69 -4.57 3.88 -20.62
N ASP A 70 -4.57 3.81 -21.96
CA ASP A 70 -5.66 4.34 -22.77
C ASP A 70 -6.87 3.41 -22.66
N ILE A 71 -7.81 3.81 -21.81
CA ILE A 71 -9.05 3.08 -21.53
C ILE A 71 -10.20 3.86 -22.18
N PRO A 72 -10.89 3.27 -23.19
CA PRO A 72 -12.08 3.87 -23.77
C PRO A 72 -13.15 4.16 -22.71
N ASP A 73 -13.94 5.22 -22.94
CA ASP A 73 -15.07 5.60 -22.08
C ASP A 73 -14.72 5.83 -20.59
N ARG A 74 -13.47 6.16 -20.28
CA ARG A 74 -13.01 6.40 -18.90
C ARG A 74 -13.84 7.48 -18.17
N SER A 75 -14.20 8.56 -18.84
CA SER A 75 -15.04 9.62 -18.26
C SER A 75 -16.44 9.11 -17.88
N ALA A 76 -17.08 8.34 -18.77
CA ALA A 76 -18.38 7.74 -18.50
C ALA A 76 -18.31 6.74 -17.34
N MET A 77 -17.23 5.97 -17.25
CA MET A 77 -16.96 5.07 -16.14
C MET A 77 -16.77 5.83 -14.81
N ASP A 78 -16.05 6.95 -14.81
CA ASP A 78 -15.81 7.77 -13.62
C ASP A 78 -17.09 8.42 -13.08
N ASP A 79 -17.99 8.88 -13.96
CA ASP A 79 -19.28 9.43 -13.55
C ASP A 79 -20.21 8.35 -12.98
N LEU A 80 -20.22 7.16 -13.58
CA LEU A 80 -20.97 6.03 -13.04
C LEU A 80 -20.38 5.54 -11.71
N ARG A 81 -19.05 5.55 -11.55
CA ARG A 81 -18.38 5.18 -10.30
C ARG A 81 -18.90 6.03 -9.14
N LYS A 82 -19.02 7.35 -9.31
CA LYS A 82 -19.54 8.26 -8.27
C LYS A 82 -20.95 7.85 -7.84
N LYS A 83 -21.83 7.52 -8.78
CA LYS A 83 -23.22 7.11 -8.50
C LYS A 83 -23.29 5.74 -7.83
N VAL A 84 -22.48 4.78 -8.28
CA VAL A 84 -22.45 3.42 -7.72
C VAL A 84 -21.94 3.45 -6.29
N PHE A 85 -20.85 4.17 -6.02
CA PHE A 85 -20.24 4.24 -4.69
C PHE A 85 -21.07 5.07 -3.70
N SER A 86 -21.83 6.06 -4.17
CA SER A 86 -22.79 6.78 -3.33
C SER A 86 -24.12 6.05 -3.13
N GLY A 87 -24.33 4.90 -3.77
CA GLY A 87 -25.58 4.14 -3.70
C GLY A 87 -26.75 4.75 -4.47
N THR A 88 -26.51 5.74 -5.33
CA THR A 88 -27.55 6.47 -6.10
C THR A 88 -27.77 5.91 -7.52
N ALA A 89 -26.92 4.99 -7.97
CA ALA A 89 -27.04 4.39 -9.30
C ALA A 89 -28.26 3.47 -9.43
N THR A 90 -29.00 3.66 -10.53
CA THR A 90 -30.04 2.72 -10.98
C THR A 90 -29.44 1.35 -11.33
N ARG A 91 -30.27 0.30 -11.42
CA ARG A 91 -29.82 -1.04 -11.85
C ARG A 91 -29.12 -1.01 -13.22
N ASN A 92 -29.65 -0.25 -14.17
CA ASN A 92 -29.05 -0.13 -15.49
C ASN A 92 -27.68 0.57 -15.45
N GLU A 93 -27.54 1.62 -14.63
CA GLU A 93 -26.25 2.29 -14.41
C GLU A 93 -25.23 1.38 -13.72
N GLN A 94 -25.66 0.58 -12.74
CA GLN A 94 -24.80 -0.44 -12.12
C GLN A 94 -24.34 -1.48 -13.16
N SER A 95 -25.25 -2.05 -13.94
CA SER A 95 -24.90 -3.01 -15.00
C SER A 95 -23.94 -2.39 -16.03
N ARG A 96 -24.18 -1.15 -16.45
CA ARG A 96 -23.28 -0.44 -17.37
C ARG A 96 -21.91 -0.19 -16.76
N PHE A 97 -21.84 0.21 -15.50
CA PHE A 97 -20.58 0.40 -14.78
C PHE A 97 -19.77 -0.90 -14.74
N HIS A 98 -20.41 -2.03 -14.40
CA HIS A 98 -19.75 -3.33 -14.39
C HIS A 98 -19.26 -3.75 -15.78
N ALA A 99 -20.02 -3.49 -16.85
CA ALA A 99 -19.60 -3.77 -18.22
C ALA A 99 -18.37 -2.94 -18.62
N LEU A 100 -18.34 -1.64 -18.30
CA LEU A 100 -17.19 -0.77 -18.55
C LEU A 100 -15.95 -1.20 -17.76
N MET A 101 -16.11 -1.54 -16.47
CA MET A 101 -15.02 -2.05 -15.64
C MET A 101 -14.45 -3.37 -16.18
N HIS A 102 -15.31 -4.26 -16.69
CA HIS A 102 -14.88 -5.51 -17.33
C HIS A 102 -14.06 -5.22 -18.59
N ALA A 103 -14.59 -4.40 -19.51
CA ALA A 103 -13.89 -4.03 -20.73
C ALA A 103 -12.55 -3.33 -20.46
N ALA A 104 -12.50 -2.45 -19.45
CA ALA A 104 -11.26 -1.81 -19.00
C ALA A 104 -10.24 -2.83 -18.47
N THR A 105 -10.71 -3.83 -17.72
CA THR A 105 -9.85 -4.91 -17.20
C THR A 105 -9.26 -5.73 -18.35
N ASP A 106 -10.09 -6.16 -19.31
CA ASP A 106 -9.64 -6.90 -20.50
C ASP A 106 -8.62 -6.09 -21.32
N ARG A 107 -8.84 -4.77 -21.42
CA ARG A 107 -7.91 -3.86 -22.10
C ARG A 107 -6.57 -3.80 -21.40
N VAL A 108 -6.53 -3.59 -20.08
CA VAL A 108 -5.27 -3.56 -19.31
C VAL A 108 -4.51 -4.88 -19.45
N LEU A 109 -5.22 -6.02 -19.41
CA LEU A 109 -4.61 -7.35 -19.50
C LEU A 109 -4.08 -7.70 -20.91
N SER A 110 -4.57 -7.03 -21.96
CA SER A 110 -4.17 -7.26 -23.35
C SER A 110 -3.10 -6.30 -23.86
N LEU A 111 -2.88 -5.18 -23.18
CA LEU A 111 -1.89 -4.19 -23.59
C LEU A 111 -0.44 -4.67 -23.37
N PRO A 112 0.50 -4.26 -24.23
CA PRO A 112 1.92 -4.48 -24.01
C PRO A 112 2.37 -3.91 -22.66
N GLN A 113 3.29 -4.60 -21.99
CA GLN A 113 3.78 -4.21 -20.66
C GLN A 113 4.23 -2.75 -20.61
N HIS A 114 4.94 -2.26 -21.64
CA HIS A 114 5.50 -0.90 -21.66
C HIS A 114 4.43 0.21 -21.77
N GLU A 115 3.19 -0.13 -22.12
CA GLU A 115 2.06 0.80 -22.10
C GLU A 115 1.38 0.87 -20.71
N ILE A 116 1.55 -0.16 -19.88
CA ILE A 116 0.92 -0.26 -18.56
C ILE A 116 1.89 0.09 -17.43
N VAL A 117 3.17 -0.26 -17.59
CA VAL A 117 4.19 -0.01 -16.59
C VAL A 117 5.50 0.45 -17.21
N GLU A 118 6.13 1.41 -16.55
CA GLU A 118 7.51 1.77 -16.80
C GLU A 118 8.40 1.18 -15.69
N VAL A 119 9.43 0.44 -16.07
CA VAL A 119 10.38 -0.20 -15.14
C VAL A 119 11.75 0.42 -15.31
N ARG A 120 12.34 0.92 -14.22
CA ARG A 120 13.70 1.48 -14.21
C ARG A 120 14.52 0.84 -13.09
N GLU A 121 15.77 0.51 -13.36
CA GLU A 121 16.71 0.21 -12.28
C GLU A 121 17.01 1.48 -11.49
N VAL A 122 17.13 1.35 -10.17
CA VAL A 122 17.42 2.45 -9.27
C VAL A 122 18.41 2.02 -8.20
N GLN A 123 19.13 2.99 -7.64
CA GLN A 123 19.92 2.77 -6.43
C GLN A 123 19.02 2.98 -5.22
N ALA A 124 18.76 1.90 -4.48
CA ALA A 124 18.00 1.93 -3.24
C ALA A 124 18.49 0.83 -2.29
N SER A 125 18.65 1.16 -1.02
CA SER A 125 18.98 0.19 0.01
C SER A 125 17.70 -0.27 0.72
N PRO A 126 17.56 -1.58 1.00
CA PRO A 126 16.40 -2.06 1.73
C PRO A 126 16.44 -1.55 3.17
N PRO A 127 15.29 -1.30 3.82
CA PRO A 127 15.26 -0.97 5.23
C PRO A 127 15.80 -2.13 6.07
N LYS A 128 16.10 -1.85 7.34
CA LYS A 128 16.44 -2.89 8.31
C LYS A 128 15.31 -3.91 8.36
N LYS A 129 15.68 -5.18 8.58
CA LYS A 129 14.69 -6.25 8.76
C LYS A 129 13.76 -5.94 9.93
N ALA A 130 12.54 -6.45 9.86
CA ALA A 130 11.61 -6.42 10.98
C ALA A 130 12.27 -7.08 12.20
N ARG A 131 11.93 -6.58 13.38
CA ARG A 131 12.44 -7.11 14.65
C ARG A 131 11.29 -7.37 15.60
N ILE A 132 11.48 -8.36 16.46
CA ILE A 132 10.58 -8.64 17.57
C ILE A 132 10.88 -7.62 18.67
N PHE A 133 9.83 -6.97 19.16
CA PHE A 133 9.89 -5.96 20.21
C PHE A 133 9.42 -6.56 21.53
N ALA A 134 9.96 -6.07 22.65
CA ALA A 134 9.42 -6.42 23.95
C ALA A 134 8.02 -5.82 24.11
N SER A 135 7.13 -6.52 24.82
CA SER A 135 5.81 -6.00 25.18
C SER A 135 5.89 -5.33 26.54
N VAL A 136 5.45 -4.08 26.62
CA VAL A 136 5.38 -3.29 27.84
C VAL A 136 3.96 -2.76 28.03
N ALA A 137 3.52 -2.57 29.27
CA ALA A 137 2.20 -2.02 29.54
C ALA A 137 2.20 -0.49 29.42
N CYS A 138 1.25 0.07 28.68
CA CYS A 138 1.05 1.52 28.64
C CYS A 138 0.65 2.04 30.04
N SER A 139 1.36 3.04 30.56
CA SER A 139 1.07 3.61 31.89
C SER A 139 -0.26 4.37 31.97
N CYS A 140 -0.91 4.65 30.83
CA CYS A 140 -2.18 5.38 30.78
C CYS A 140 -3.39 4.45 30.62
N CYS A 141 -3.37 3.52 29.66
CA CYS A 141 -4.51 2.63 29.38
C CYS A 141 -4.31 1.18 29.85
N GLY A 142 -3.09 0.79 30.24
CA GLY A 142 -2.77 -0.58 30.66
C GLY A 142 -2.60 -1.61 29.53
N GLU A 143 -2.92 -1.25 28.28
CA GLU A 143 -2.78 -2.15 27.13
C GLU A 143 -1.29 -2.46 26.82
N PRO A 144 -0.97 -3.71 26.42
CA PRO A 144 0.37 -4.07 25.99
C PRO A 144 0.73 -3.39 24.66
N VAL A 145 1.94 -2.86 24.58
CA VAL A 145 2.48 -2.16 23.40
C VAL A 145 3.93 -2.58 23.18
N ALA A 146 4.34 -2.67 21.92
CA ALA A 146 5.75 -2.86 21.57
C ALA A 146 6.59 -1.71 22.15
N ASP A 147 7.69 -2.02 22.85
CA ASP A 147 8.56 -1.04 23.50
C ASP A 147 9.01 0.10 22.56
N ALA A 148 9.36 -0.21 21.31
CA ALA A 148 9.73 0.75 20.28
C ALA A 148 8.56 1.58 19.71
N LYS A 149 7.32 1.31 20.12
CA LYS A 149 6.10 2.03 19.74
C LYS A 149 5.50 2.81 20.92
N THR A 150 6.34 3.14 21.89
CA THR A 150 5.98 3.96 23.06
C THR A 150 6.59 5.36 22.95
N ARG A 151 6.09 6.28 23.79
CA ARG A 151 6.67 7.60 24.03
C ARG A 151 6.86 7.80 25.53
N MET A 152 7.86 8.59 25.92
CA MET A 152 8.06 8.99 27.31
C MET A 152 7.36 10.32 27.56
N ILE A 153 6.42 10.36 28.50
CA ILE A 153 5.71 11.57 28.96
C ILE A 153 5.78 11.56 30.49
N ASP A 154 6.33 12.61 31.11
CA ASP A 154 6.48 12.71 32.57
C ASP A 154 7.06 11.44 33.22
N GLU A 155 8.17 10.94 32.65
CA GLU A 155 8.86 9.70 33.07
C GLU A 155 8.03 8.41 32.95
N LYS A 156 6.82 8.48 32.38
CA LYS A 156 5.95 7.33 32.13
C LYS A 156 6.01 6.90 30.68
N GLN A 157 6.11 5.59 30.48
CA GLN A 157 6.04 4.98 29.16
C GLN A 157 4.59 4.80 28.74
N VAL A 158 4.19 5.46 27.65
CA VAL A 158 2.80 5.46 27.15
C VAL A 158 2.74 5.06 25.67
N CYS A 159 1.65 4.44 25.25
CA CYS A 159 1.42 4.14 23.84
C CYS A 159 1.20 5.43 23.03
N ILE A 160 1.44 5.36 21.72
CA ILE A 160 1.30 6.50 20.79
C ILE A 160 -0.09 7.17 20.90
N PRO A 161 -1.23 6.45 20.87
CA PRO A 161 -2.55 7.08 21.01
C PRO A 161 -2.73 7.85 22.32
N CYS A 162 -2.37 7.28 23.47
CA CYS A 162 -2.45 7.98 24.76
C CYS A 162 -1.56 9.23 24.78
N ALA A 163 -0.36 9.14 24.21
CA ALA A 163 0.54 10.30 24.12
C ALA A 163 -0.03 11.41 23.23
N ASP A 164 -0.66 11.07 22.11
CA ASP A 164 -1.31 12.06 21.23
C ASP A 164 -2.52 12.70 21.91
N THR A 165 -3.31 11.96 22.69
CA THR A 165 -4.39 12.52 23.52
C THR A 165 -3.85 13.47 24.59
N LEU A 166 -2.80 13.08 25.31
CA LEU A 166 -2.15 13.93 26.33
C LEU A 166 -1.55 15.21 25.73
N ALA A 167 -1.05 15.14 24.49
CA ALA A 167 -0.54 16.28 23.75
C ALA A 167 -1.63 17.13 23.06
N GLY A 168 -2.92 16.79 23.22
CA GLY A 168 -4.04 17.50 22.60
C GLY A 168 -4.15 17.32 21.08
N LYS A 169 -3.51 16.29 20.51
CA LYS A 169 -3.45 16.02 19.06
C LYS A 169 -4.61 15.18 18.53
N ILE A 170 -5.37 14.51 19.40
CA ILE A 170 -6.57 13.74 19.02
C ILE A 170 -7.80 14.42 19.61
N ARG A 171 -8.65 15.00 18.75
CA ARG A 171 -10.06 15.22 19.07
C ARG A 171 -10.79 13.94 18.65
N THR A 172 -11.54 13.35 19.58
CA THR A 172 -12.37 12.17 19.35
C THR A 172 -13.54 12.49 18.41
N SER A 173 -13.28 12.61 17.12
CA SER A 173 -14.29 12.54 16.05
C SER A 173 -13.55 12.57 14.71
N ASP A 174 -13.14 11.42 14.20
CA ASP A 174 -12.96 11.19 12.77
C ASP A 174 -12.95 9.68 12.52
N ARG A 175 -14.17 9.16 12.35
CA ARG A 175 -14.50 8.04 11.48
C ARG A 175 -15.76 8.42 10.71
#